data_AF-A0A2A5VUF0-F1
#
_entry.id   AF-A0A2A5VUF0-F1
#
_cell.length_a   1.000
_cell.length_b   1.000
_cell.length_c   1.000
_cell.angle_alpha   90.00
_cell.angle_beta   90.00
_cell.angle_gamma   90.00
#
_symmetry.space_group_name_H-M   'P 1'
#
loop_
_entity.id
_entity.type
_entity.pdbx_description
1 polymer ?
#
loop_
_entity_poly.entity_id
_entity_poly.type
_entity_poly.pdbx_seq_one_letter_code
_entity_poly.pdbx_strand_id
1 'polypeptide(L)'
;MSDAEIVKDYTQNFEAWIHDFSEWQTRIGFDPSWLGDYRFDIKFDWDTAGSQIEFGDFVGKPKWDRRMQIPQQTIRDAIINMVSVQGDTEFASVEQQNHLLASAPTEYDRKSALRIMCEEQRHGWQMAYLLCTFFGEQGIREAAKLLERNAQEGTRILGSFNEPIDHWLDFFMFTHFIDRDGKYQLKMLSTSSFKPLAASMGPMLKEESFHLGTGANGLRRIVKQGVIPCDLIQKYVNKWVSTGLDLFGTDDSASAQWAYVYGVKGRYDEREAQEDADREHLNEASRELYFQELRDEMRRISKVRKDGEPELYIPSDKFERGIGRFAGKRYTVHGEEFEGDDESWEDYLSSVLPSDEDEDQLVNEYMQQEWIQYREWKGD
;
A
#
# COMPACT_ATOMS: atom_id res chain seq x y z
N MET A 1 5.67 11.14 -23.56
CA MET A 1 5.85 10.73 -22.15
C MET A 1 6.80 11.76 -21.57
N SER A 2 6.35 12.56 -20.60
CA SER A 2 7.28 13.46 -19.90
C SER A 2 8.28 12.59 -19.15
N ASP A 3 9.56 12.84 -19.39
CA ASP A 3 10.62 12.22 -18.60
C ASP A 3 10.59 12.86 -17.21
N ALA A 4 10.58 12.04 -16.17
CA ALA A 4 10.60 12.55 -14.80
C ALA A 4 11.90 13.33 -14.56
N GLU A 5 11.79 14.51 -13.95
CA GLU A 5 12.96 15.27 -13.52
C GLU A 5 13.61 14.57 -12.33
N ILE A 6 14.92 14.31 -12.44
CA ILE A 6 15.74 13.78 -11.33
C ILE A 6 16.46 14.94 -10.66
N VAL A 7 16.26 15.10 -9.35
CA VAL A 7 16.97 16.11 -8.54
C VAL A 7 18.43 15.71 -8.39
N LYS A 8 19.35 16.63 -8.69
CA LYS A 8 20.80 16.37 -8.67
C LYS A 8 21.50 16.73 -7.36
N ASP A 9 21.03 17.80 -6.71
CA ASP A 9 21.65 18.35 -5.51
C ASP A 9 20.63 18.37 -4.36
N TYR A 10 21.05 17.92 -3.18
CA TYR A 10 20.20 17.82 -2.00
C TYR A 10 20.48 18.95 -1.01
N THR A 11 19.45 19.30 -0.23
CA THR A 11 19.62 20.26 0.87
C THR A 11 20.41 19.60 2.01
N GLN A 12 21.17 20.39 2.77
CA GLN A 12 21.93 19.91 3.94
C GLN A 12 21.07 19.12 4.94
N ASN A 13 19.81 19.52 5.14
CA ASN A 13 18.90 18.82 6.05
C ASN A 13 18.54 17.41 5.54
N PHE A 14 18.37 17.27 4.22
CA PHE A 14 18.09 15.98 3.62
C PHE A 14 19.35 15.10 3.58
N GLU A 15 20.52 15.68 3.30
CA GLU A 15 21.81 14.97 3.40
C GLU A 15 22.07 14.39 4.79
N ALA A 16 21.69 15.11 5.85
CA ALA A 16 21.75 14.58 7.21
C ALA A 16 20.81 13.38 7.39
N TRP A 17 19.57 13.47 6.91
CA TRP A 17 18.61 12.37 6.99
C TRP A 17 19.05 11.12 6.19
N ILE A 18 19.77 11.29 5.08
CA ILE A 18 20.34 10.18 4.28
C ILE A 18 21.32 9.33 5.09
N HIS A 19 22.10 9.96 5.97
CA HIS A 19 22.98 9.25 6.87
C HIS A 19 22.17 8.32 7.81
N ASP A 20 21.12 8.86 8.44
CA ASP A 20 20.25 8.12 9.35
C ASP A 20 19.50 6.98 8.63
N PHE A 21 19.10 7.19 7.37
CA PHE A 21 18.50 6.15 6.54
C PHE A 21 19.44 4.96 6.33
N SER A 22 20.74 5.21 6.15
CA SER A 22 21.73 4.13 5.94
C SER A 22 21.91 3.30 7.21
N GLU A 23 21.83 3.92 8.38
CA GLU A 23 21.79 3.22 9.68
C GLU A 23 20.49 2.41 9.84
N TRP A 24 19.35 2.97 9.44
CA TRP A 24 18.06 2.28 9.45
C TRP A 24 18.09 0.99 8.62
N GLN A 25 18.61 1.02 7.40
CA GLN A 25 18.73 -0.19 6.56
C GLN A 25 19.46 -1.32 7.30
N THR A 26 20.60 -0.98 7.92
CA THR A 26 21.40 -1.95 8.69
C THR A 26 20.62 -2.46 9.90
N ARG A 27 19.90 -1.58 10.61
CA ARG A 27 19.12 -1.93 11.81
C ARG A 27 18.01 -2.93 11.51
N ILE A 28 17.33 -2.78 10.37
CA ILE A 28 16.21 -3.66 9.99
C ILE A 28 16.66 -4.96 9.32
N GLY A 29 17.96 -5.19 9.19
CA GLY A 29 18.52 -6.38 8.55
C GLY A 29 18.56 -6.33 7.01
N PHE A 30 18.33 -5.16 6.41
CA PHE A 30 18.45 -4.99 4.96
C PHE A 30 19.93 -4.79 4.60
N ASP A 31 20.51 -5.74 3.86
CA ASP A 31 21.91 -5.65 3.42
C ASP A 31 22.04 -4.65 2.26
N PRO A 32 22.75 -3.52 2.42
CA PRO A 32 22.88 -2.52 1.37
C PRO A 32 23.55 -3.04 0.09
N SER A 33 24.29 -4.15 0.15
CA SER A 33 24.88 -4.78 -1.04
C SER A 33 23.82 -5.33 -2.01
N TRP A 34 22.61 -5.61 -1.52
CA TRP A 34 21.49 -6.04 -2.37
C TRP A 34 21.03 -4.97 -3.36
N LEU A 35 21.33 -3.70 -3.09
CA LEU A 35 20.99 -2.60 -4.01
C LEU A 35 21.74 -2.71 -5.34
N GLY A 36 22.95 -3.28 -5.35
CA GLY A 36 23.81 -3.30 -6.54
C GLY A 36 23.97 -1.92 -7.17
N ASP A 37 23.51 -1.78 -8.42
CA ASP A 37 23.56 -0.52 -9.18
C ASP A 37 22.33 0.38 -8.98
N TYR A 38 21.36 -0.03 -8.15
CA TYR A 38 20.20 0.78 -7.82
C TYR A 38 20.62 2.09 -7.13
N ARG A 39 19.96 3.19 -7.48
CA ARG A 39 20.18 4.51 -6.90
C ARG A 39 18.86 5.10 -6.43
N PHE A 40 18.86 5.67 -5.24
CA PHE A 40 17.71 6.37 -4.69
C PHE A 40 17.60 7.77 -5.29
N ASP A 41 16.79 7.87 -6.35
CA ASP A 41 16.52 9.12 -7.05
C ASP A 41 15.22 9.78 -6.58
N ILE A 42 15.29 11.10 -6.38
CA ILE A 42 14.12 11.96 -6.24
C ILE A 42 13.59 12.30 -7.63
N LYS A 43 12.33 11.95 -7.89
CA LYS A 43 11.70 12.03 -9.22
C LYS A 43 10.44 12.89 -9.17
N PHE A 44 10.32 13.84 -10.10
CA PHE A 44 9.12 14.66 -10.26
C PHE A 44 8.59 14.63 -11.69
N ASP A 45 7.28 14.44 -11.85
CA ASP A 45 6.55 14.64 -13.10
C ASP A 45 5.72 15.93 -13.00
N TRP A 46 6.39 17.06 -13.24
CA TRP A 46 5.78 18.39 -13.16
C TRP A 46 4.69 18.64 -14.19
N ASP A 47 4.79 17.98 -15.34
CA ASP A 47 3.83 18.13 -16.44
C ASP A 47 2.49 17.53 -16.04
N THR A 48 2.48 16.28 -15.56
CA THR A 48 1.25 15.62 -15.10
C THR A 48 0.67 16.27 -13.84
N ALA A 49 1.50 16.82 -12.96
CA ALA A 49 1.05 17.53 -11.75
C ALA A 49 0.18 18.76 -12.06
N GLY A 50 0.38 19.36 -13.25
CA GLY A 50 -0.32 20.57 -13.67
C GLY A 50 0.09 21.82 -12.87
N SER A 51 -0.52 22.96 -13.23
CA SER A 51 -0.23 24.26 -12.61
C SER A 51 -1.39 24.83 -11.79
N GLN A 52 -2.60 24.29 -11.93
CA GLN A 52 -3.81 24.77 -11.27
C GLN A 52 -4.37 23.73 -10.30
N ILE A 53 -4.93 24.19 -9.19
CA ILE A 53 -5.64 23.36 -8.23
C ILE A 53 -6.93 22.86 -8.88
N GLU A 54 -7.17 21.55 -8.79
CA GLU A 54 -8.16 20.85 -9.61
C GLU A 54 -9.54 20.74 -8.93
N PHE A 55 -9.59 20.80 -7.60
CA PHE A 55 -10.81 20.62 -6.79
C PHE A 55 -10.73 21.40 -5.47
N GLY A 56 -11.81 21.31 -4.68
CA GLY A 56 -11.93 22.01 -3.40
C GLY A 56 -12.12 23.52 -3.54
N ASP A 57 -11.99 24.24 -2.43
CA ASP A 57 -12.34 25.67 -2.36
C ASP A 57 -11.30 26.58 -3.03
N PHE A 58 -10.14 26.02 -3.38
CA PHE A 58 -9.06 26.71 -4.09
C PHE A 58 -9.02 26.39 -5.59
N VAL A 59 -10.01 25.67 -6.12
CA VAL A 59 -10.09 25.29 -7.55
C VAL A 59 -9.81 26.46 -8.50
N GLY A 60 -9.03 26.19 -9.56
CA GLY A 60 -8.64 27.16 -10.58
C GLY A 60 -7.52 28.13 -10.17
N LYS A 61 -7.12 28.17 -8.89
CA LYS A 61 -5.93 28.93 -8.44
C LYS A 61 -4.65 28.17 -8.78
N PRO A 62 -3.48 28.85 -8.83
CA PRO A 62 -2.20 28.17 -8.99
C PRO A 62 -1.93 27.19 -7.84
N LYS A 63 -1.37 26.01 -8.17
CA LYS A 63 -0.83 25.08 -7.17
C LYS A 63 0.32 25.73 -6.39
N TRP A 64 0.52 25.30 -5.16
CA TRP A 64 1.58 25.82 -4.30
C TRP A 64 2.89 25.06 -4.54
N ASP A 65 3.94 25.76 -4.93
CA ASP A 65 5.30 25.24 -5.10
C ASP A 65 6.08 25.20 -3.78
N ARG A 66 5.74 26.06 -2.81
CA ARG A 66 6.48 26.22 -1.54
C ARG A 66 5.54 26.46 -0.36
N ARG A 67 5.98 26.07 0.85
CA ARG A 67 5.18 26.24 2.09
C ARG A 67 4.64 27.65 2.33
N MET A 68 5.35 28.68 1.89
CA MET A 68 4.96 30.09 2.11
C MET A 68 3.74 30.50 1.29
N GLN A 69 3.42 29.76 0.22
CA GLN A 69 2.22 29.99 -0.59
C GLN A 69 0.99 29.30 0.00
N ILE A 70 1.17 28.36 0.94
CA ILE A 70 0.08 27.65 1.61
C ILE A 70 -0.56 28.60 2.65
N PRO A 71 -1.85 28.95 2.51
CA PRO A 71 -2.43 30.12 3.18
C PRO A 71 -2.72 29.91 4.66
N GLN A 72 -2.88 28.68 5.13
CA GLN A 72 -3.25 28.36 6.51
C GLN A 72 -2.37 27.24 7.06
N GLN A 73 -2.09 27.29 8.37
CA GLN A 73 -1.29 26.27 9.04
C GLN A 73 -1.97 24.89 8.99
N THR A 74 -3.29 24.83 9.14
CA THR A 74 -4.08 23.59 9.06
C THR A 74 -3.91 22.86 7.72
N ILE A 75 -3.78 23.60 6.61
CA ILE A 75 -3.52 23.02 5.29
C ILE A 75 -2.11 22.44 5.21
N ARG A 76 -1.12 23.14 5.79
CA ARG A 76 0.26 22.62 5.86
C ARG A 76 0.31 21.34 6.69
N ASP A 77 -0.35 21.34 7.85
CA ASP A 77 -0.40 20.17 8.72
C ASP A 77 -1.10 19.00 8.02
N ALA A 78 -2.17 19.25 7.25
CA ALA A 78 -2.82 18.22 6.45
C ALA A 78 -1.87 17.64 5.38
N ILE A 79 -1.10 18.48 4.68
CA ILE A 79 -0.12 18.00 3.68
C ILE A 79 1.01 17.21 4.36
N ILE A 80 1.56 17.72 5.46
CA ILE A 80 2.59 17.02 6.24
C ILE A 80 2.06 15.66 6.69
N ASN A 81 0.84 15.60 7.23
CA ASN A 81 0.24 14.35 7.65
C ASN A 81 0.10 13.35 6.48
N MET A 82 -0.35 13.79 5.30
CA MET A 82 -0.44 12.91 4.12
C MET A 82 0.93 12.39 3.68
N VAL A 83 1.94 13.26 3.65
CA VAL A 83 3.32 12.89 3.29
C VAL A 83 3.92 11.93 4.33
N SER A 84 3.66 12.17 5.63
CA SER A 84 4.15 11.34 6.72
C SER A 84 3.50 9.97 6.75
N VAL A 85 2.20 9.87 6.51
CA VAL A 85 1.50 8.57 6.46
C VAL A 85 1.96 7.78 5.24
N GLN A 86 2.00 8.40 4.05
CA GLN A 86 2.53 7.74 2.85
C GLN A 86 3.97 7.29 3.04
N GLY A 87 4.85 8.14 3.58
CA GLY A 87 6.25 7.76 3.79
C GLY A 87 6.44 6.65 4.83
N ASP A 88 5.49 6.50 5.77
CA ASP A 88 5.57 5.48 6.82
C ASP A 88 5.26 4.08 6.29
N THR A 89 4.33 3.97 5.33
CA THR A 89 3.95 2.69 4.71
C THR A 89 5.12 2.08 3.93
N GLU A 90 5.89 2.91 3.22
CA GLU A 90 6.94 2.40 2.34
C GLU A 90 8.12 1.79 3.11
N PHE A 91 8.43 2.33 4.30
CA PHE A 91 9.44 1.72 5.16
C PHE A 91 8.92 0.51 5.93
N ALA A 92 7.63 0.53 6.29
CA ALA A 92 7.00 -0.60 6.96
C ALA A 92 6.98 -1.86 6.07
N SER A 93 6.64 -1.73 4.79
CA SER A 93 6.60 -2.86 3.86
C SER A 93 7.96 -3.58 3.77
N VAL A 94 9.06 -2.82 3.77
CA VAL A 94 10.44 -3.36 3.74
C VAL A 94 10.77 -4.09 5.04
N GLU A 95 10.36 -3.55 6.19
CA GLU A 95 10.56 -4.17 7.51
C GLU A 95 9.78 -5.49 7.65
N GLN A 96 8.56 -5.52 7.14
CA GLN A 96 7.71 -6.71 7.18
C GLN A 96 8.26 -7.82 6.29
N GLN A 97 8.93 -7.50 5.18
CA GLN A 97 9.13 -8.48 4.10
C GLN A 97 10.59 -8.90 3.86
N ASN A 98 11.60 -8.14 4.30
CA ASN A 98 12.99 -8.39 3.87
C ASN A 98 13.51 -9.81 4.19
N HIS A 99 13.05 -10.40 5.29
CA HIS A 99 13.45 -11.74 5.71
C HIS A 99 13.05 -12.84 4.70
N LEU A 100 12.00 -12.61 3.90
CA LEU A 100 11.51 -13.55 2.89
C LEU A 100 12.50 -13.78 1.76
N LEU A 101 13.46 -12.87 1.54
CA LEU A 101 14.50 -13.05 0.52
C LEU A 101 15.32 -14.33 0.73
N ALA A 102 15.46 -14.78 1.98
CA ALA A 102 16.19 -16.01 2.32
C ALA A 102 15.41 -17.29 1.96
N SER A 103 14.08 -17.23 1.87
CA SER A 103 13.18 -18.36 1.63
C SER A 103 12.51 -18.29 0.25
N ALA A 104 13.05 -17.49 -0.67
CA ALA A 104 12.45 -17.27 -1.99
C ALA A 104 12.21 -18.57 -2.76
N PRO A 105 10.99 -18.80 -3.31
CA PRO A 105 10.68 -20.05 -4.00
C PRO A 105 11.43 -20.18 -5.32
N THR A 106 11.78 -19.06 -5.96
CA THR A 106 12.65 -19.03 -7.13
C THR A 106 13.51 -17.77 -7.15
N GLU A 107 14.56 -17.76 -7.97
CA GLU A 107 15.37 -16.57 -8.21
C GLU A 107 14.57 -15.41 -8.81
N TYR A 108 13.58 -15.72 -9.65
CA TYR A 108 12.67 -14.71 -10.20
C TYR A 108 11.90 -14.01 -9.08
N ASP A 109 11.39 -14.79 -8.11
CA ASP A 109 10.63 -14.27 -6.98
C ASP A 109 11.53 -13.44 -6.05
N ARG A 110 12.73 -13.93 -5.75
CA ARG A 110 13.75 -13.19 -4.97
C ARG A 110 14.06 -11.83 -5.58
N LYS A 111 14.37 -11.79 -6.89
CA LYS A 111 14.70 -10.55 -7.61
C LYS A 111 13.50 -9.60 -7.71
N SER A 112 12.29 -10.15 -7.87
CA SER A 112 11.07 -9.33 -7.91
C SER A 112 10.79 -8.68 -6.56
N ALA A 113 10.86 -9.44 -5.47
CA ALA A 113 10.68 -8.91 -4.11
C ALA A 113 11.77 -7.88 -3.75
N LEU A 114 13.03 -8.16 -4.07
CA LEU A 114 14.11 -7.21 -3.85
C LEU A 114 13.90 -5.90 -4.63
N ARG A 115 13.44 -5.98 -5.89
CA ARG A 115 13.11 -4.80 -6.68
C ARG A 115 11.99 -3.98 -6.01
N ILE A 116 10.93 -4.63 -5.54
CA ILE A 116 9.84 -3.97 -4.80
C ILE A 116 10.43 -3.25 -3.59
N MET A 117 11.18 -3.94 -2.73
CA MET A 117 11.80 -3.34 -1.54
C MET A 117 12.73 -2.14 -1.87
N CYS A 118 13.45 -2.16 -2.99
CA CYS A 118 14.25 -1.03 -3.45
C CYS A 118 13.36 0.16 -3.88
N GLU A 119 12.28 -0.11 -4.60
CA GLU A 119 11.30 0.89 -5.03
C GLU A 119 10.56 1.50 -3.82
N GLU A 120 10.11 0.69 -2.87
CA GLU A 120 9.49 1.12 -1.60
C GLU A 120 10.41 2.06 -0.81
N GLN A 121 11.68 1.68 -0.63
CA GLN A 121 12.66 2.56 0.00
C GLN A 121 12.83 3.89 -0.75
N ARG A 122 12.76 3.87 -2.09
CA ARG A 122 12.80 5.10 -2.90
C ARG A 122 11.54 5.96 -2.72
N HIS A 123 10.38 5.35 -2.51
CA HIS A 123 9.13 6.07 -2.22
C HIS A 123 9.21 6.75 -0.85
N GLY A 124 9.67 6.04 0.17
CA GLY A 124 9.91 6.61 1.51
C GLY A 124 10.95 7.74 1.47
N TRP A 125 12.03 7.54 0.70
CA TRP A 125 13.06 8.54 0.43
C TRP A 125 12.50 9.81 -0.25
N GLN A 126 11.57 9.64 -1.19
CA GLN A 126 10.85 10.74 -1.85
C GLN A 126 9.97 11.52 -0.85
N MET A 127 9.27 10.85 0.06
CA MET A 127 8.46 11.49 1.10
C MET A 127 9.33 12.23 2.12
N ALA A 128 10.43 11.62 2.56
CA ALA A 128 11.42 12.27 3.43
C ALA A 128 12.02 13.53 2.79
N TYR A 129 12.33 13.49 1.50
CA TYR A 129 12.80 14.67 0.76
C TYR A 129 11.78 15.80 0.77
N LEU A 130 10.49 15.49 0.53
CA LEU A 130 9.42 16.49 0.58
C LEU A 130 9.35 17.15 1.95
N LEU A 131 9.40 16.35 3.02
CA LEU A 131 9.38 16.83 4.41
C LEU A 131 10.59 17.74 4.70
N CYS A 132 11.81 17.25 4.49
CA CYS A 132 13.06 17.95 4.81
C CYS A 132 13.23 19.24 3.99
N THR A 133 12.81 19.23 2.72
CA THR A 133 13.05 20.33 1.79
C THR A 133 11.99 21.42 1.89
N PHE A 134 10.71 21.05 2.04
CA PHE A 134 9.61 22.01 1.91
C PHE A 134 9.01 22.44 3.24
N PHE A 135 9.22 21.72 4.36
CA PHE A 135 8.53 21.96 5.62
C PHE A 135 9.43 22.36 6.81
N GLY A 136 10.74 22.56 6.59
CA GLY A 136 11.67 23.08 7.62
C GLY A 136 11.75 22.18 8.86
N GLU A 137 11.91 22.77 10.04
CA GLU A 137 12.11 22.02 11.30
C GLU A 137 10.99 21.02 11.62
N GLN A 138 9.73 21.33 11.28
CA GLN A 138 8.64 20.38 11.45
C GLN A 138 8.81 19.19 10.49
N GLY A 139 9.11 19.46 9.22
CA GLY A 139 9.37 18.41 8.23
C GLY A 139 10.54 17.51 8.61
N ILE A 140 11.65 18.08 9.06
CA ILE A 140 12.83 17.30 9.50
C ILE A 140 12.46 16.34 10.64
N ARG A 141 11.69 16.82 11.62
CA ARG A 141 11.22 15.96 12.72
C ARG A 141 10.29 14.86 12.24
N GLU A 142 9.36 15.15 11.34
CA GLU A 142 8.48 14.10 10.79
C GLU A 142 9.25 13.09 9.93
N ALA A 143 10.26 13.53 9.17
CA ALA A 143 11.12 12.64 8.39
C ALA A 143 11.95 11.70 9.29
N ALA A 144 12.47 12.20 10.41
CA ALA A 144 13.19 11.37 11.38
C ALA A 144 12.29 10.23 11.93
N LYS A 145 11.03 10.56 12.26
CA LYS A 145 10.08 9.56 12.77
C LYS A 145 9.76 8.44 11.78
N LEU A 146 9.92 8.67 10.47
CA LEU A 146 9.75 7.62 9.44
C LEU A 146 10.73 6.46 9.65
N LEU A 147 11.93 6.77 10.17
CA LEU A 147 12.96 5.79 10.46
C LEU A 147 12.87 5.28 11.90
N GLU A 148 12.35 6.07 12.85
CA GLU A 148 12.22 5.67 14.27
C GLU A 148 11.17 4.58 14.51
N ARG A 149 10.04 4.64 13.80
CA ARG A 149 9.00 3.61 13.89
C ARG A 149 9.46 2.32 13.21
N ASN A 150 8.91 1.19 13.67
CA ASN A 150 9.24 -0.14 13.19
C ASN A 150 8.02 -1.07 13.22
N ALA A 151 7.78 -1.79 12.12
CA ALA A 151 6.66 -2.71 11.97
C ALA A 151 6.71 -3.90 12.95
N GLN A 152 7.91 -4.42 13.23
CA GLN A 152 8.10 -5.57 14.14
C GLN A 152 7.82 -5.21 15.60
N GLU A 153 7.90 -3.93 15.94
CA GLU A 153 7.54 -3.39 17.26
C GLU A 153 6.07 -2.94 17.33
N GLY A 154 5.30 -3.06 16.24
CA GLY A 154 3.92 -2.63 16.19
C GLY A 154 3.74 -1.11 16.24
N THR A 155 4.75 -0.34 15.87
CA THR A 155 4.76 1.13 16.05
C THR A 155 4.47 1.91 14.78
N ARG A 156 4.25 1.27 13.63
CA ARG A 156 3.84 1.95 12.38
C ARG A 156 2.44 2.55 12.50
N ILE A 157 2.20 3.63 11.77
CA ILE A 157 0.99 4.47 11.93
C ILE A 157 -0.29 3.67 11.61
N LEU A 158 -0.25 2.85 10.57
CA LEU A 158 -1.40 2.09 10.10
C LEU A 158 -1.28 0.63 10.55
N GLY A 159 -2.35 0.09 11.14
CA GLY A 159 -2.38 -1.27 11.69
C GLY A 159 -1.96 -2.34 10.68
N SER A 160 -2.45 -2.25 9.44
CA SER A 160 -2.13 -3.15 8.32
C SER A 160 -0.62 -3.28 8.04
N PHE A 161 0.15 -2.26 8.35
CA PHE A 161 1.60 -2.21 8.17
C PHE A 161 2.39 -2.66 9.42
N ASN A 162 1.67 -3.17 10.43
CA ASN A 162 2.22 -3.92 11.56
C ASN A 162 1.81 -5.41 11.53
N GLU A 163 0.95 -5.81 10.58
CA GLU A 163 0.56 -7.21 10.42
C GLU A 163 1.76 -8.06 9.96
N PRO A 164 1.93 -9.28 10.50
CA PRO A 164 3.04 -10.13 10.09
C PRO A 164 2.87 -10.61 8.63
N ILE A 165 4.02 -10.75 7.95
CA ILE A 165 4.12 -11.33 6.61
C ILE A 165 5.13 -12.46 6.69
N ASP A 166 4.68 -13.65 7.09
CA ASP A 166 5.59 -14.70 7.54
C ASP A 166 6.10 -15.61 6.41
N HIS A 167 5.37 -15.62 5.29
CA HIS A 167 5.66 -16.50 4.17
C HIS A 167 5.29 -15.89 2.82
N TRP A 168 5.69 -16.55 1.73
CA TRP A 168 5.51 -16.00 0.38
C TRP A 168 4.05 -15.89 -0.09
N LEU A 169 3.11 -16.64 0.49
CA LEU A 169 1.68 -16.45 0.16
C LEU A 169 1.21 -15.07 0.66
N ASP A 170 1.49 -14.72 1.91
CA ASP A 170 1.26 -13.39 2.48
C ASP A 170 1.93 -12.30 1.66
N PHE A 171 3.18 -12.46 1.23
CA PHE A 171 3.83 -11.48 0.36
C PHE A 171 3.06 -11.23 -0.94
N PHE A 172 2.58 -12.28 -1.61
CA PHE A 172 1.78 -12.11 -2.82
C PHE A 172 0.38 -11.55 -2.53
N MET A 173 -0.20 -11.84 -1.37
CA MET A 173 -1.46 -11.22 -0.94
C MET A 173 -1.26 -9.73 -0.63
N PHE A 174 -0.23 -9.38 0.14
CA PHE A 174 0.12 -8.00 0.49
C PHE A 174 0.33 -7.16 -0.77
N THR A 175 1.21 -7.60 -1.67
CA THR A 175 1.47 -6.88 -2.93
C THR A 175 0.27 -6.84 -3.88
N HIS A 176 -0.74 -7.70 -3.68
CA HIS A 176 -1.97 -7.68 -4.46
C HIS A 176 -3.06 -6.78 -3.87
N PHE A 177 -3.19 -6.75 -2.53
CA PHE A 177 -4.25 -6.08 -1.80
C PHE A 177 -3.78 -4.77 -1.15
N ILE A 178 -2.66 -4.78 -0.43
CA ILE A 178 -2.16 -3.64 0.35
C ILE A 178 -1.45 -2.62 -0.55
N ASP A 179 -0.48 -3.03 -1.38
CA ASP A 179 0.14 -2.12 -2.36
C ASP A 179 -0.92 -1.53 -3.31
N ARG A 180 -2.00 -2.28 -3.55
CA ARG A 180 -3.11 -1.77 -4.36
C ARG A 180 -3.83 -0.61 -3.68
N ASP A 181 -3.90 -0.55 -2.35
CA ASP A 181 -4.32 0.69 -1.68
C ASP A 181 -3.32 1.82 -1.99
N GLY A 182 -2.01 1.56 -1.95
CA GLY A 182 -0.95 2.48 -2.37
C GLY A 182 -1.24 3.13 -3.73
N LYS A 183 -1.57 2.34 -4.76
CA LYS A 183 -2.03 2.87 -6.07
C LYS A 183 -3.18 3.88 -5.93
N TYR A 184 -4.18 3.60 -5.09
CA TYR A 184 -5.31 4.51 -4.88
C TYR A 184 -4.89 5.78 -4.15
N GLN A 185 -4.11 5.66 -3.08
CA GLN A 185 -3.58 6.78 -2.31
C GLN A 185 -2.73 7.71 -3.19
N LEU A 186 -1.78 7.14 -3.93
CA LEU A 186 -0.91 7.87 -4.85
C LEU A 186 -1.71 8.57 -5.96
N LYS A 187 -2.72 7.90 -6.55
CA LYS A 187 -3.57 8.51 -7.58
C LYS A 187 -4.36 9.69 -7.01
N MET A 188 -4.96 9.54 -5.83
CA MET A 188 -5.69 10.61 -5.13
C MET A 188 -4.79 11.79 -4.74
N LEU A 189 -3.53 11.54 -4.37
CA LEU A 189 -2.55 12.59 -4.05
C LEU A 189 -1.94 13.23 -5.31
N SER A 190 -2.04 12.59 -6.48
CA SER A 190 -1.52 13.14 -7.75
C SER A 190 -2.25 14.41 -8.21
N THR A 191 -3.39 14.71 -7.61
CA THR A 191 -4.20 15.92 -7.86
C THR A 191 -3.96 17.02 -6.82
N SER A 192 -3.09 16.78 -5.83
CA SER A 192 -2.85 17.69 -4.70
C SER A 192 -2.58 19.14 -5.10
N SER A 193 -3.06 20.07 -4.28
CA SER A 193 -2.85 21.51 -4.37
C SER A 193 -1.40 21.90 -4.05
N PHE A 194 -0.65 21.03 -3.36
CA PHE A 194 0.78 21.18 -3.18
C PHE A 194 1.53 20.49 -4.33
N LYS A 195 2.07 21.29 -5.25
CA LYS A 195 2.61 20.83 -6.52
C LYS A 195 3.75 19.81 -6.38
N PRO A 196 4.73 19.97 -5.46
CA PRO A 196 5.79 18.97 -5.28
C PRO A 196 5.24 17.59 -4.88
N LEU A 197 4.22 17.53 -4.02
CA LEU A 197 3.58 16.27 -3.67
C LEU A 197 2.86 15.65 -4.87
N ALA A 198 2.05 16.44 -5.59
CA ALA A 198 1.37 15.97 -6.80
C ALA A 198 2.35 15.42 -7.85
N ALA A 199 3.48 16.11 -8.04
CA ALA A 199 4.50 15.75 -9.02
C ALA A 199 5.29 14.49 -8.66
N SER A 200 5.42 14.13 -7.38
CA SER A 200 6.13 12.90 -7.02
C SER A 200 5.29 11.63 -7.23
N MET A 201 3.96 11.75 -7.36
CA MET A 201 3.06 10.59 -7.48
C MET A 201 3.21 9.85 -8.81
N GLY A 202 3.37 10.57 -9.93
CA GLY A 202 3.44 9.97 -11.26
C GLY A 202 4.56 8.93 -11.40
N PRO A 203 5.82 9.25 -11.00
CA PRO A 203 6.91 8.28 -10.97
C PRO A 203 6.65 7.08 -10.04
N MET A 204 6.10 7.29 -8.84
CA MET A 204 5.75 6.22 -7.89
C MET A 204 4.68 5.28 -8.47
N LEU A 205 3.61 5.84 -9.06
CA LEU A 205 2.55 5.06 -9.72
C LEU A 205 3.05 4.16 -10.86
N LYS A 206 4.12 4.57 -11.57
CA LYS A 206 4.74 3.72 -12.61
C LYS A 206 5.45 2.52 -11.98
N GLU A 207 6.12 2.72 -10.85
CA GLU A 207 6.80 1.66 -10.09
C GLU A 207 5.76 0.72 -9.45
N GLU A 208 4.71 1.27 -8.84
CA GLU A 208 3.59 0.53 -8.23
C GLU A 208 2.98 -0.53 -9.15
N SER A 209 2.89 -0.23 -10.45
CA SER A 209 2.35 -1.17 -11.44
C SER A 209 3.12 -2.51 -11.47
N PHE A 210 4.41 -2.50 -11.15
CA PHE A 210 5.22 -3.71 -11.04
C PHE A 210 4.89 -4.51 -9.78
N HIS A 211 4.59 -3.83 -8.67
CA HIS A 211 4.25 -4.43 -7.39
C HIS A 211 2.93 -5.22 -7.51
N LEU A 212 1.89 -4.54 -8.00
CA LEU A 212 0.58 -5.15 -8.23
C LEU A 212 0.63 -6.32 -9.21
N GLY A 213 1.47 -6.18 -10.25
CA GLY A 213 1.72 -7.22 -11.23
C GLY A 213 2.41 -8.44 -10.62
N THR A 214 3.31 -8.23 -9.64
CA THR A 214 4.00 -9.29 -8.92
C THR A 214 3.03 -10.05 -8.03
N GLY A 215 2.22 -9.38 -7.22
CA GLY A 215 1.18 -10.01 -6.39
C GLY A 215 0.18 -10.82 -7.22
N ALA A 216 -0.45 -10.18 -8.21
CA ALA A 216 -1.44 -10.86 -9.08
C ALA A 216 -0.84 -12.06 -9.84
N ASN A 217 0.41 -11.94 -10.32
CA ASN A 217 1.07 -13.04 -11.01
C ASN A 217 1.47 -14.18 -10.07
N GLY A 218 1.95 -13.86 -8.86
CA GLY A 218 2.28 -14.83 -7.82
C GLY A 218 1.07 -15.67 -7.46
N LEU A 219 -0.04 -15.02 -7.09
CA LEU A 219 -1.30 -15.70 -6.78
C LEU A 219 -1.78 -16.59 -7.94
N ARG A 220 -1.77 -16.06 -9.17
CA ARG A 220 -2.14 -16.85 -10.35
C ARG A 220 -1.24 -18.07 -10.56
N ARG A 221 0.07 -17.96 -10.28
CA ARG A 221 1.03 -19.07 -10.39
C ARG A 221 0.78 -20.12 -9.31
N ILE A 222 0.38 -19.72 -8.10
CA ILE A 222 0.03 -20.65 -7.01
C ILE A 222 -1.25 -21.41 -7.38
N VAL A 223 -2.32 -20.69 -7.72
CA VAL A 223 -3.62 -21.27 -8.10
C VAL A 223 -3.49 -22.24 -9.28
N LYS A 224 -2.67 -21.88 -10.28
CA LYS A 224 -2.46 -22.73 -11.45
C LYS A 224 -1.60 -23.97 -11.14
N GLN A 225 -0.68 -23.86 -10.18
CA GLN A 225 0.11 -24.99 -9.73
C GLN A 225 -0.78 -26.00 -9.00
N GLY A 226 -1.65 -25.51 -8.10
CA GLY A 226 -2.71 -26.29 -7.47
C GLY A 226 -2.23 -27.27 -6.39
N VAL A 227 -1.07 -26.98 -5.77
CA VAL A 227 -0.57 -27.73 -4.60
C VAL A 227 -1.21 -27.21 -3.33
N ILE A 228 -1.30 -25.87 -3.18
CA ILE A 228 -2.05 -25.24 -2.11
C ILE A 228 -3.53 -25.23 -2.53
N PRO A 229 -4.45 -25.84 -1.76
CA PRO A 229 -5.88 -25.87 -2.08
C PRO A 229 -6.50 -24.47 -2.14
N CYS A 230 -7.48 -24.25 -3.01
CA CYS A 230 -8.13 -22.95 -3.13
C CYS A 230 -8.90 -22.55 -1.86
N ASP A 231 -9.41 -23.50 -1.09
CA ASP A 231 -10.06 -23.23 0.20
C ASP A 231 -9.09 -22.59 1.20
N LEU A 232 -7.85 -23.10 1.26
CA LEU A 232 -6.80 -22.52 2.09
C LEU A 232 -6.39 -21.13 1.58
N ILE A 233 -6.20 -20.97 0.26
CA ILE A 233 -5.92 -19.65 -0.35
C ILE A 233 -7.03 -18.66 -0.02
N GLN A 234 -8.30 -19.08 -0.04
CA GLN A 234 -9.45 -18.23 0.26
C GLN A 234 -9.40 -17.68 1.69
N LYS A 235 -8.90 -18.43 2.68
CA LYS A 235 -8.72 -17.92 4.04
C LYS A 235 -7.77 -16.72 4.08
N TYR A 236 -6.65 -16.78 3.36
CA TYR A 236 -5.72 -15.65 3.24
C TYR A 236 -6.31 -14.49 2.43
N VAL A 237 -7.11 -14.77 1.40
CA VAL A 237 -7.87 -13.72 0.69
C VAL A 237 -8.80 -13.00 1.68
N ASN A 238 -9.48 -13.74 2.55
CA ASN A 238 -10.38 -13.17 3.55
C ASN A 238 -9.64 -12.23 4.52
N LYS A 239 -8.50 -12.68 5.07
CA LYS A 239 -7.59 -11.88 5.93
C LYS A 239 -7.14 -10.59 5.24
N TRP A 240 -6.56 -10.69 4.04
CA TRP A 240 -5.89 -9.53 3.43
C TRP A 240 -6.85 -8.53 2.78
N VAL A 241 -8.05 -8.96 2.38
CA VAL A 241 -9.08 -8.04 1.89
C VAL A 241 -9.61 -7.16 3.02
N SER A 242 -9.90 -7.70 4.20
CA SER A 242 -10.35 -6.86 5.33
C SER A 242 -9.29 -5.84 5.72
N THR A 243 -8.04 -6.30 5.87
CA THR A 243 -6.88 -5.45 6.16
C THR A 243 -6.69 -4.32 5.15
N GLY A 244 -6.92 -4.58 3.85
CA GLY A 244 -6.84 -3.57 2.80
C GLY A 244 -7.99 -2.55 2.82
N LEU A 245 -9.21 -3.00 3.12
CA LEU A 245 -10.39 -2.12 3.18
C LEU A 245 -10.31 -1.08 4.30
N ASP A 246 -9.66 -1.43 5.41
CA ASP A 246 -9.49 -0.54 6.56
C ASP A 246 -8.52 0.62 6.30
N LEU A 247 -7.59 0.49 5.35
CA LEU A 247 -6.65 1.54 4.98
C LEU A 247 -7.33 2.82 4.46
N PHE A 248 -8.55 2.69 3.93
CA PHE A 248 -9.35 3.84 3.49
C PHE A 248 -9.91 4.68 4.65
N GLY A 249 -9.79 4.23 5.91
CA GLY A 249 -10.24 4.97 7.09
C GLY A 249 -11.74 4.84 7.35
N THR A 250 -12.34 5.75 8.13
CA THR A 250 -13.79 5.74 8.42
C THR A 250 -14.60 6.20 7.22
N ASP A 251 -15.84 5.70 7.12
CA ASP A 251 -16.79 6.03 6.03
C ASP A 251 -17.08 7.53 5.99
N ASP A 252 -17.49 8.08 7.13
CA ASP A 252 -17.68 9.52 7.34
C ASP A 252 -16.42 10.08 8.00
N SER A 253 -15.69 10.96 7.30
CA SER A 253 -14.41 11.47 7.79
C SER A 253 -14.25 12.96 7.59
N ALA A 254 -14.26 13.70 8.71
CA ALA A 254 -13.97 15.14 8.70
C ALA A 254 -12.56 15.44 8.18
N SER A 255 -11.57 14.57 8.44
CA SER A 255 -10.20 14.78 7.94
C SER A 255 -10.13 14.60 6.42
N ALA A 256 -10.84 13.61 5.86
CA ALA A 256 -10.96 13.44 4.41
C ALA A 256 -11.69 14.61 3.76
N GLN A 257 -12.80 15.05 4.36
CA GLN A 257 -13.57 16.20 3.91
C GLN A 257 -12.70 17.46 3.84
N TRP A 258 -11.94 17.76 4.92
CA TRP A 258 -11.07 18.93 4.94
C TRP A 258 -9.89 18.80 3.98
N ALA A 259 -9.28 17.61 3.86
CA ALA A 259 -8.23 17.39 2.85
C ALA A 259 -8.76 17.66 1.43
N TYR A 260 -10.01 17.30 1.13
CA TYR A 260 -10.65 17.61 -0.14
C TYR A 260 -10.90 19.11 -0.31
N VAL A 261 -11.49 19.76 0.70
CA VAL A 261 -11.76 21.21 0.72
C VAL A 261 -10.48 22.02 0.48
N TYR A 262 -9.36 21.61 1.07
CA TYR A 262 -8.06 22.25 0.91
C TYR A 262 -7.37 21.95 -0.42
N GLY A 263 -7.98 21.10 -1.27
CA GLY A 263 -7.39 20.64 -2.52
C GLY A 263 -6.23 19.66 -2.34
N VAL A 264 -6.02 19.08 -1.16
CA VAL A 264 -4.82 18.29 -0.82
C VAL A 264 -4.90 16.86 -1.36
N LYS A 265 -6.07 16.22 -1.26
CA LYS A 265 -6.32 14.85 -1.72
C LYS A 265 -7.69 14.76 -2.38
N GLY A 266 -7.72 14.43 -3.67
CA GLY A 266 -8.94 14.35 -4.46
C GLY A 266 -9.57 12.95 -4.40
N ARG A 267 -10.65 12.74 -5.15
CA ARG A 267 -11.16 11.38 -5.41
C ARG A 267 -10.19 10.59 -6.28
N TYR A 268 -10.31 9.28 -6.26
CA TYR A 268 -9.52 8.40 -7.14
C TYR A 268 -9.70 8.73 -8.63
N ASP A 269 -10.91 9.14 -9.01
CA ASP A 269 -11.34 9.45 -10.37
C ASP A 269 -11.59 10.95 -10.58
N GLU A 270 -10.96 11.83 -9.79
CA GLU A 270 -11.26 13.28 -9.80
C GLU A 270 -11.16 13.93 -11.19
N ARG A 271 -10.26 13.45 -12.06
CA ARG A 271 -10.06 13.99 -13.41
C ARG A 271 -11.04 13.40 -14.43
N GLU A 272 -11.64 12.26 -14.11
CA GLU A 272 -12.54 11.50 -14.97
C GLU A 272 -14.01 11.66 -14.60
N ALA A 273 -14.29 11.98 -13.33
CA ALA A 273 -15.62 12.12 -12.78
C ALA A 273 -16.39 13.28 -13.44
N GLN A 274 -17.65 13.02 -13.77
CA GLN A 274 -18.57 14.02 -14.34
C GLN A 274 -19.47 14.66 -13.28
N GLU A 275 -19.55 14.05 -12.11
CA GLU A 275 -20.38 14.47 -10.99
C GLU A 275 -19.53 15.10 -9.89
N ASP A 276 -20.14 16.02 -9.13
CA ASP A 276 -19.50 16.62 -7.97
C ASP A 276 -19.20 15.56 -6.90
N ALA A 277 -18.09 15.75 -6.18
CA ALA A 277 -17.74 14.86 -5.09
C ALA A 277 -18.73 15.00 -3.93
N ASP A 278 -19.26 13.87 -3.45
CA ASP A 278 -19.86 13.81 -2.12
C ASP A 278 -18.75 13.90 -1.07
N ARG A 279 -18.61 15.07 -0.46
CA ARG A 279 -17.51 15.38 0.46
C ARG A 279 -17.62 14.64 1.79
N GLU A 280 -18.78 14.09 2.13
CA GLU A 280 -19.01 13.34 3.37
C GLU A 280 -18.56 11.87 3.21
N HIS A 281 -18.62 11.33 1.98
CA HIS A 281 -18.40 9.91 1.67
C HIS A 281 -17.17 9.64 0.77
N LEU A 282 -16.15 10.50 0.81
CA LEU A 282 -14.95 10.39 -0.06
C LEU A 282 -14.17 9.09 0.12
N ASN A 283 -14.03 8.64 1.37
CA ASN A 283 -13.32 7.40 1.70
C ASN A 283 -14.11 6.18 1.22
N GLU A 284 -15.43 6.15 1.46
CA GLU A 284 -16.32 5.09 1.00
C GLU A 284 -16.32 4.98 -0.53
N ALA A 285 -16.41 6.12 -1.24
CA ALA A 285 -16.39 6.13 -2.70
C ALA A 285 -15.08 5.55 -3.28
N SER A 286 -13.94 5.90 -2.68
CA SER A 286 -12.64 5.38 -3.11
C SER A 286 -12.48 3.89 -2.77
N ARG A 287 -12.97 3.48 -1.59
CA ARG A 287 -12.98 2.08 -1.15
C ARG A 287 -13.83 1.20 -2.06
N GLU A 288 -15.00 1.67 -2.50
CA GLU A 288 -15.87 0.91 -3.41
C GLU A 288 -15.19 0.65 -4.77
N LEU A 289 -14.52 1.67 -5.32
CA LEU A 289 -13.75 1.51 -6.56
C LEU A 289 -12.62 0.48 -6.39
N TYR A 290 -11.90 0.51 -5.27
CA TYR A 290 -10.88 -0.47 -4.91
C TYR A 290 -11.47 -1.87 -4.80
N PHE A 291 -12.57 -2.00 -4.07
CA PHE A 291 -13.24 -3.27 -3.83
C PHE A 291 -13.77 -3.91 -5.13
N GLN A 292 -14.29 -3.09 -6.04
CA GLN A 292 -14.71 -3.56 -7.36
C GLN A 292 -13.52 -4.02 -8.22
N GLU A 293 -12.38 -3.32 -8.18
CA GLU A 293 -11.14 -3.75 -8.85
C GLU A 293 -10.67 -5.12 -8.31
N LEU A 294 -10.68 -5.31 -6.99
CA LEU A 294 -10.32 -6.59 -6.37
C LEU A 294 -11.21 -7.74 -6.84
N ARG A 295 -12.53 -7.53 -6.95
CA ARG A 295 -13.47 -8.55 -7.44
C ARG A 295 -13.13 -8.99 -8.85
N ASP A 296 -12.79 -8.04 -9.72
CA ASP A 296 -12.46 -8.34 -11.11
C ASP A 296 -11.09 -9.02 -11.24
N GLU A 297 -10.12 -8.64 -10.41
CA GLU A 297 -8.83 -9.32 -10.33
C GLU A 297 -8.97 -10.76 -9.80
N MET A 298 -9.73 -10.98 -8.74
CA MET A 298 -9.90 -12.30 -8.16
C MET A 298 -10.58 -13.28 -9.12
N ARG A 299 -11.59 -12.82 -9.87
CA ARG A 299 -12.18 -13.56 -10.99
C ARG A 299 -11.14 -13.96 -12.05
N ARG A 300 -10.15 -13.10 -12.33
CA ARG A 300 -9.09 -13.42 -13.31
C ARG A 300 -8.10 -14.43 -12.75
N ILE A 301 -7.71 -14.29 -11.48
CA ILE A 301 -6.79 -15.19 -10.79
C ILE A 301 -7.41 -16.59 -10.66
N SER A 302 -8.69 -16.69 -10.29
CA SER A 302 -9.37 -17.97 -10.07
C SER A 302 -9.62 -18.79 -11.34
N LYS A 303 -9.56 -18.18 -12.53
CA LYS A 303 -9.81 -18.87 -13.83
C LYS A 303 -8.85 -20.02 -14.14
N VAL A 304 -7.67 -20.05 -13.52
CA VAL A 304 -6.63 -21.05 -13.82
C VAL A 304 -6.56 -22.18 -12.79
N ARG A 305 -7.52 -22.24 -11.86
CA ARG A 305 -7.62 -23.30 -10.85
C ARG A 305 -7.76 -24.68 -11.49
N LYS A 306 -7.44 -25.73 -10.75
CA LYS A 306 -7.63 -27.13 -11.20
C LYS A 306 -9.11 -27.49 -11.26
N ASP A 307 -9.44 -28.50 -12.07
CA ASP A 307 -10.80 -29.03 -12.13
C ASP A 307 -11.23 -29.56 -10.76
N GLY A 308 -12.41 -29.15 -10.29
CA GLY A 308 -12.94 -29.52 -8.98
C GLY A 308 -12.63 -28.53 -7.85
N GLU A 309 -11.66 -27.63 -8.04
CA GLU A 309 -11.37 -26.56 -7.06
C GLU A 309 -12.47 -25.48 -7.06
N PRO A 310 -12.84 -24.94 -5.88
CA PRO A 310 -13.79 -23.85 -5.77
C PRO A 310 -13.23 -22.55 -6.38
N GLU A 311 -14.14 -21.67 -6.80
CA GLU A 311 -13.75 -20.34 -7.27
C GLU A 311 -13.36 -19.45 -6.07
N LEU A 312 -12.25 -18.72 -6.22
CA LEU A 312 -11.84 -17.71 -5.24
C LEU A 312 -12.71 -16.48 -5.40
N TYR A 313 -13.05 -15.85 -4.29
CA TYR A 313 -13.91 -14.68 -4.23
C TYR A 313 -13.34 -13.63 -3.28
N ILE A 314 -13.86 -12.40 -3.40
CA ILE A 314 -13.58 -11.32 -2.45
C ILE A 314 -14.70 -11.35 -1.39
N PRO A 315 -14.40 -11.43 -0.08
CA PRO A 315 -15.41 -11.43 0.97
C PRO A 315 -16.20 -10.12 0.98
N SER A 316 -17.31 -10.08 1.71
CA SER A 316 -18.09 -8.86 1.92
C SER A 316 -17.25 -7.74 2.56
N ASP A 317 -17.51 -6.50 2.16
CA ASP A 317 -16.95 -5.27 2.74
C ASP A 317 -17.29 -5.05 4.22
N LYS A 318 -18.17 -5.89 4.77
CA LYS A 318 -18.59 -5.91 6.18
C LYS A 318 -17.82 -6.92 7.02
N PHE A 319 -17.23 -7.93 6.39
CA PHE A 319 -16.54 -9.01 7.06
C PHE A 319 -15.27 -8.49 7.70
N GLU A 320 -15.07 -8.84 8.98
CA GLU A 320 -13.83 -8.59 9.74
C GLU A 320 -13.33 -7.15 9.56
N ARG A 321 -14.12 -6.14 9.95
CA ARG A 321 -13.68 -4.74 9.83
C ARG A 321 -13.16 -4.27 11.19
N GLY A 322 -11.99 -3.64 11.20
CA GLY A 322 -11.43 -2.90 12.32
C GLY A 322 -11.77 -1.41 12.30
N ILE A 323 -12.11 -0.86 11.12
CA ILE A 323 -12.40 0.57 10.93
C ILE A 323 -13.75 0.81 10.25
N GLY A 324 -14.45 1.87 10.66
CA GLY A 324 -15.68 2.35 10.03
C GLY A 324 -16.96 1.72 10.58
N ARG A 325 -18.06 1.82 9.82
CA ARG A 325 -19.42 1.49 10.26
C ARG A 325 -19.65 0.03 10.68
N PHE A 326 -18.77 -0.87 10.23
CA PHE A 326 -18.81 -2.30 10.56
C PHE A 326 -17.74 -2.72 11.57
N ALA A 327 -16.96 -1.77 12.09
CA ALA A 327 -15.92 -2.05 13.08
C ALA A 327 -16.49 -2.83 14.27
N GLY A 328 -15.91 -4.01 14.56
CA GLY A 328 -16.31 -4.88 15.67
C GLY A 328 -17.71 -5.52 15.53
N LYS A 329 -18.39 -5.39 14.38
CA LYS A 329 -19.65 -6.09 14.12
C LYS A 329 -19.38 -7.46 13.49
N ARG A 330 -20.27 -8.43 13.77
CA ARG A 330 -20.14 -9.81 13.27
C ARG A 330 -20.95 -10.00 12.00
N TYR A 331 -20.26 -10.03 10.87
CA TYR A 331 -20.83 -10.39 9.58
C TYR A 331 -20.04 -11.55 8.98
N THR A 332 -20.72 -12.47 8.31
CA THR A 332 -20.08 -13.56 7.57
C THR A 332 -19.29 -13.03 6.38
N VAL A 333 -18.42 -13.86 5.78
CA VAL A 333 -17.71 -13.57 4.52
C VAL A 333 -18.66 -13.25 3.35
N HIS A 334 -19.94 -13.56 3.46
CA HIS A 334 -20.98 -13.23 2.49
C HIS A 334 -21.82 -12.00 2.87
N GLY A 335 -21.55 -11.38 4.02
CA GLY A 335 -22.16 -10.11 4.45
C GLY A 335 -23.48 -10.26 5.20
N GLU A 336 -23.79 -11.49 5.66
CA GLU A 336 -24.94 -11.80 6.50
C GLU A 336 -24.59 -11.51 7.96
N GLU A 337 -25.51 -10.96 8.74
CA GLU A 337 -25.29 -10.76 10.17
C GLU A 337 -25.17 -12.12 10.87
N PHE A 338 -24.14 -12.29 11.69
CA PHE A 338 -23.90 -13.56 12.37
C PHE A 338 -24.76 -13.67 13.62
N GLU A 339 -25.54 -14.75 13.71
CA GLU A 339 -26.31 -15.10 14.90
C GLU A 339 -25.57 -16.19 15.69
N GLY A 340 -25.16 -15.90 16.93
CA GLY A 340 -24.46 -16.84 17.79
C GLY A 340 -23.78 -16.18 18.97
N ASP A 341 -23.20 -16.99 19.86
CA ASP A 341 -22.36 -16.52 20.95
C ASP A 341 -20.91 -16.29 20.50
N ASP A 342 -20.04 -15.92 21.45
CA ASP A 342 -18.64 -15.62 21.18
C ASP A 342 -17.86 -16.86 20.71
N GLU A 343 -18.13 -18.02 21.31
CA GLU A 343 -17.51 -19.30 20.93
C GLU A 343 -17.89 -19.69 19.50
N SER A 344 -19.19 -19.60 19.14
CA SER A 344 -19.64 -19.88 17.77
C SER A 344 -19.03 -18.93 16.73
N TRP A 345 -18.77 -17.67 17.12
CA TRP A 345 -18.12 -16.70 16.24
C TRP A 345 -16.62 -17.00 16.07
N GLU A 346 -15.93 -17.37 17.14
CA GLU A 346 -14.52 -17.81 17.08
C GLU A 346 -14.37 -19.06 16.20
N ASP A 347 -15.23 -20.07 16.38
CA ASP A 347 -15.28 -21.26 15.52
C ASP A 347 -15.51 -20.89 14.04
N TYR A 348 -16.43 -19.95 13.79
CA TYR A 348 -16.67 -19.44 12.45
C TYR A 348 -15.41 -18.77 11.88
N LEU A 349 -14.77 -17.89 12.63
CA LEU A 349 -13.54 -17.21 12.20
C LEU A 349 -12.43 -18.21 11.88
N SER A 350 -12.18 -19.21 12.73
CA SER A 350 -11.19 -20.27 12.48
C SER A 350 -11.50 -21.10 11.23
N SER A 351 -12.77 -21.17 10.81
CA SER A 351 -13.16 -21.84 9.57
C SER A 351 -12.91 -21.01 8.30
N VAL A 352 -12.82 -19.68 8.40
CA VAL A 352 -12.72 -18.77 7.25
C VAL A 352 -11.48 -17.87 7.22
N LEU A 353 -10.70 -17.81 8.30
CA LEU A 353 -9.40 -17.15 8.41
C LEU A 353 -8.30 -18.18 8.67
N PRO A 354 -7.03 -17.88 8.35
CA PRO A 354 -5.92 -18.78 8.62
C PRO A 354 -5.79 -19.02 10.13
N SER A 355 -5.78 -20.29 10.53
CA SER A 355 -5.47 -20.73 11.89
C SER A 355 -4.01 -21.17 12.02
N ASP A 356 -3.51 -21.36 13.24
CA ASP A 356 -2.15 -21.88 13.47
C ASP A 356 -1.92 -23.25 12.79
N GLU A 357 -2.95 -24.09 12.68
CA GLU A 357 -2.87 -25.37 11.96
C GLU A 357 -2.78 -25.16 10.44
N ASP A 358 -3.52 -24.19 9.90
CA ASP A 358 -3.42 -23.82 8.48
C ASP A 358 -2.02 -23.28 8.15
N GLU A 359 -1.45 -22.46 9.03
CA GLU A 359 -0.10 -21.90 8.89
C GLU A 359 0.97 -23.01 8.91
N ASP A 360 0.89 -23.92 9.89
CA ASP A 360 1.80 -25.07 9.98
C ASP A 360 1.71 -25.95 8.73
N GLN A 361 0.49 -26.29 8.31
CA GLN A 361 0.28 -27.09 7.11
C GLN A 361 0.80 -26.39 5.84
N LEU A 362 0.54 -25.09 5.70
CA LEU A 362 1.00 -24.31 4.57
C LEU A 362 2.53 -24.32 4.46
N VAL A 363 3.22 -24.00 5.55
CA VAL A 363 4.69 -23.84 5.54
C VAL A 363 5.40 -25.19 5.53
N ASN A 364 4.96 -26.14 6.36
CA ASN A 364 5.68 -27.40 6.58
C ASN A 364 5.24 -28.55 5.66
N GLU A 365 4.09 -28.44 4.97
CA GLU A 365 3.64 -29.47 4.01
C GLU A 365 3.55 -28.94 2.58
N TYR A 366 2.76 -27.89 2.33
CA TYR A 366 2.52 -27.42 0.97
C TYR A 366 3.73 -26.70 0.39
N MET A 367 4.33 -25.77 1.14
CA MET A 367 5.48 -24.99 0.67
C MET A 367 6.78 -25.80 0.54
N GLN A 368 6.81 -27.04 1.07
CA GLN A 368 7.92 -27.98 0.87
C GLN A 368 7.84 -28.72 -0.48
N GLN A 369 6.75 -28.57 -1.21
CA GLN A 369 6.55 -29.16 -2.54
C GLN A 369 6.80 -28.11 -3.64
N GLU A 370 6.62 -28.47 -4.91
CA GLU A 370 6.62 -27.50 -6.01
C GLU A 370 5.31 -26.71 -6.03
N TRP A 371 5.13 -25.79 -5.07
CA TRP A 371 3.85 -25.15 -4.77
C TRP A 371 3.50 -23.94 -5.64
N ILE A 372 4.46 -23.40 -6.38
CA ILE A 372 4.28 -22.26 -7.29
C ILE A 372 4.88 -22.57 -8.67
N GLN A 373 4.19 -22.18 -9.76
CA GLN A 373 4.74 -22.38 -11.11
C GLN A 373 6.09 -21.67 -11.26
N TYR A 374 7.09 -22.40 -11.75
CA TYR A 374 8.40 -21.81 -12.06
C TYR A 374 8.28 -20.69 -13.10
N ARG A 375 9.05 -19.62 -12.89
CA ARG A 375 9.20 -18.53 -13.84
C ARG A 375 10.68 -18.16 -13.93
N GLU A 376 11.17 -18.07 -15.16
CA GLU A 376 12.53 -17.62 -15.42
C GLU A 376 12.61 -16.09 -15.33
N TRP A 377 13.66 -15.58 -14.67
CA TRP A 377 14.02 -14.17 -14.73
C TRP A 377 14.66 -13.86 -16.08
N LYS A 378 13.99 -13.02 -16.88
CA LYS A 378 14.45 -12.63 -18.23
C LYS A 378 15.17 -11.28 -18.28
N GLY A 379 15.47 -10.68 -17.13
CA GLY A 379 16.23 -9.43 -17.06
C GLY A 379 17.73 -9.69 -16.94
N ASP A 380 18.53 -8.76 -17.47
CA ASP A 380 19.97 -8.67 -17.18
C ASP A 380 20.23 -8.36 -15.70
#